data_AF-A0A8D2P7K5-F1
#
_entry.id   AF-A0A8D2P7K5-F1
#
_cell.length_a   1.000
_cell.length_b   1.000
_cell.length_c   1.000
_cell.angle_alpha   90.00
_cell.angle_beta   90.00
_cell.angle_gamma   90.00
#
_symmetry.space_group_name_H-M   'P 1'
#
loop_
_entity.id
_entity.type
_entity.pdbx_description
1 polymer ?
#
loop_
_entity_poly.entity_id
_entity_poly.type
_entity_poly.pdbx_seq_one_letter_code
_entity_poly.pdbx_strand_id
1 'polypeptide(L)'
;MLPLARASSDKKGIALTNPLAVNLGAYKEKLEQAIKSYERRLNLVIWRALSQEERDKFKEDGPVQYTQHKEALLEALENLGWPVPYEDVKLLEDEILTALTHIQQASDFQEAVKKETEKNIGEVEVLKLQREPQKLKLLEMNCSKGSLFLLQ
;
A
#
# COMPACT_ATOMS: atom_id res chain seq x y z
N MET A 1 -20.65 17.77 0.82
CA MET A 1 -19.26 18.26 0.99
C MET A 1 -18.95 18.27 2.48
N LEU A 2 -18.07 17.37 2.95
CA LEU A 2 -17.63 17.31 4.35
C LEU A 2 -16.25 17.99 4.47
N PRO A 3 -16.00 18.81 5.51
CA PRO A 3 -14.70 19.45 5.67
C PRO A 3 -13.65 18.42 6.14
N LEU A 4 -12.55 18.28 5.41
CA LEU A 4 -11.46 17.31 5.65
C LEU A 4 -10.38 17.83 6.62
N ALA A 5 -10.62 18.95 7.31
CA ALA A 5 -9.62 19.60 8.15
C ALA A 5 -10.21 20.01 9.50
N ARG A 6 -9.64 19.50 10.59
CA ARG A 6 -9.87 20.01 11.94
C ARG A 6 -8.80 21.04 12.27
N ALA A 7 -9.18 22.31 12.32
CA ALA A 7 -8.35 23.34 12.92
C ALA A 7 -8.43 23.19 14.46
N SER A 8 -7.33 22.79 15.09
CA SER A 8 -7.17 22.87 16.55
C SER A 8 -6.78 24.30 16.92
N SER A 9 -7.51 24.95 17.83
CA SER A 9 -7.29 26.36 18.16
C SER A 9 -6.04 26.64 19.01
N ASP A 10 -5.42 25.61 19.61
CA ASP A 10 -4.38 25.84 20.64
C ASP A 10 -2.93 25.55 20.21
N LYS A 11 -2.70 24.92 19.07
CA LYS A 11 -1.34 24.78 18.51
C LYS A 11 -1.43 24.86 16.99
N LYS A 12 -0.68 25.79 16.42
CA LYS A 12 -0.57 26.15 15.00
C LYS A 12 -0.11 24.96 14.15
N GLY A 13 -0.99 23.99 13.94
CA GLY A 13 -0.77 22.79 13.15
C GLY A 13 -2.11 22.29 12.64
N ILE A 14 -2.34 22.42 11.33
CA ILE A 14 -3.48 21.79 10.67
C ILE A 14 -3.15 20.30 10.62
N ALA A 15 -3.77 19.50 11.49
CA ALA A 15 -3.66 18.05 11.39
C ALA A 15 -4.45 17.60 10.16
N LEU A 16 -3.75 17.29 9.07
CA LEU A 16 -4.32 16.68 7.87
C LEU A 16 -4.76 15.25 8.23
N THR A 17 -5.90 15.14 8.89
CA THR A 17 -6.53 13.86 9.17
C THR A 17 -7.22 13.47 7.87
N ASN A 18 -6.54 12.69 7.03
CA ASN A 18 -7.21 11.98 5.94
C ASN A 18 -8.22 11.01 6.59
N PRO A 19 -9.52 11.32 6.60
CA PRO A 19 -10.50 10.53 7.35
C PRO A 19 -10.75 9.17 6.69
N LEU A 20 -10.29 8.99 5.45
CA LEU A 20 -10.36 7.75 4.72
C LEU A 20 -9.12 6.88 4.88
N ALA A 21 -8.08 7.29 5.65
CA ALA A 21 -6.77 6.66 5.78
C ALA A 21 -6.84 5.15 5.50
N VAL A 22 -6.74 4.81 4.22
CA VAL A 22 -7.09 3.48 3.76
C VAL A 22 -6.03 2.60 4.37
N ASN A 23 -6.45 1.62 5.17
CA ASN A 23 -5.50 0.66 5.68
C ASN A 23 -5.02 -0.20 4.51
N LEU A 24 -3.96 0.27 3.84
CA LEU A 24 -3.42 -0.36 2.64
C LEU A 24 -2.88 -1.75 2.93
N GLY A 25 -2.47 -2.03 4.19
CA GLY A 25 -2.12 -3.38 4.62
C GLY A 25 -3.32 -4.32 4.60
N ALA A 26 -4.40 -3.96 5.29
CA ALA A 26 -5.64 -4.76 5.31
C ALA A 26 -6.33 -4.84 3.94
N TYR A 27 -6.21 -3.80 3.11
CA TYR A 27 -6.69 -3.80 1.73
C TYR A 27 -5.94 -4.85 0.89
N LYS A 28 -4.60 -4.83 0.91
CA LYS A 28 -3.77 -5.79 0.17
C LYS A 28 -4.05 -7.22 0.60
N GLU A 29 -4.13 -7.49 1.90
CA GLU A 29 -4.42 -8.84 2.42
C GLU A 29 -5.76 -9.37 1.91
N LYS A 30 -6.82 -8.53 1.95
CA LYS A 30 -8.13 -8.91 1.39
C LYS A 30 -8.08 -9.15 -0.10
N LEU A 31 -7.30 -8.34 -0.82
CA LEU A 31 -7.16 -8.48 -2.28
C LEU A 31 -6.40 -9.77 -2.64
N GLU A 32 -5.35 -10.11 -1.90
CA GLU A 32 -4.63 -11.37 -2.05
C GLU A 32 -5.53 -12.59 -1.78
N GLN A 33 -6.39 -12.53 -0.77
CA GLN A 33 -7.37 -13.58 -0.51
C GLN A 33 -8.40 -13.71 -1.64
N ALA A 34 -8.85 -12.59 -2.21
CA ALA A 34 -9.75 -12.58 -3.35
C ALA A 34 -9.08 -13.19 -4.60
N ILE A 35 -7.83 -12.81 -4.90
CA ILE A 35 -7.03 -13.38 -5.99
C ILE A 35 -6.94 -14.90 -5.85
N LYS A 36 -6.53 -15.41 -4.69
CA LYS A 36 -6.46 -16.86 -4.42
C LYS A 36 -7.80 -17.57 -4.65
N SER A 37 -8.90 -16.91 -4.31
CA SER A 37 -10.24 -17.46 -4.50
C SER A 37 -10.62 -17.51 -5.98
N TYR A 38 -10.28 -16.49 -6.76
CA TYR A 38 -10.50 -16.44 -8.20
C TYR A 38 -9.61 -17.42 -8.95
N GLU A 39 -8.33 -17.52 -8.62
CA GLU A 39 -7.41 -18.52 -9.18
C GLU A 39 -7.93 -19.94 -8.93
N ARG A 40 -8.33 -20.25 -7.68
CA ARG A 40 -8.89 -21.56 -7.36
C ARG A 40 -10.16 -21.85 -8.17
N ARG A 41 -11.03 -20.86 -8.34
CA ARG A 41 -12.26 -21.01 -9.14
C ARG A 41 -11.93 -21.24 -10.60
N LEU A 42 -10.99 -20.49 -11.17
CA LEU A 42 -10.53 -20.62 -12.55
C LEU A 42 -9.97 -22.03 -12.79
N ASN A 43 -9.06 -22.49 -11.93
CA ASN A 43 -8.48 -23.83 -12.01
C ASN A 43 -9.56 -24.90 -11.96
N LEU A 44 -10.55 -24.77 -11.06
CA LEU A 44 -11.65 -25.74 -10.94
C LEU A 44 -12.59 -25.75 -12.15
N VAL A 45 -12.94 -24.58 -12.69
CA VAL A 45 -13.82 -24.46 -13.86
C VAL A 45 -13.18 -25.15 -15.05
N ILE A 46 -11.90 -24.82 -15.32
CA ILE A 46 -11.15 -25.42 -16.43
C ILE A 46 -10.96 -26.91 -16.19
N TRP A 47 -10.53 -27.32 -15.00
CA TRP A 47 -10.34 -28.73 -14.67
C TRP A 47 -11.60 -29.54 -14.94
N ARG A 48 -12.77 -29.07 -14.48
CA ARG A 48 -14.08 -29.73 -14.71
C ARG A 48 -14.47 -29.78 -16.18
N ALA A 49 -14.06 -28.80 -16.98
CA ALA A 49 -14.35 -28.72 -18.39
C ALA A 49 -13.49 -29.67 -19.25
N LEU A 50 -12.30 -30.03 -18.77
CA LEU A 50 -11.42 -31.00 -19.45
C LEU A 50 -11.96 -32.44 -19.37
N SER A 51 -11.71 -33.22 -20.42
CA SER A 51 -11.93 -34.67 -20.43
C SER A 51 -10.89 -35.40 -19.59
N GLN A 52 -11.17 -36.66 -19.23
CA GLN A 52 -10.22 -37.47 -18.47
C GLN A 52 -8.88 -37.65 -19.23
N GLU A 53 -8.96 -37.83 -20.55
CA GLU A 53 -7.79 -37.99 -21.43
C GLU A 53 -6.87 -36.76 -21.41
N GLU A 54 -7.45 -35.55 -21.42
CA GLU A 54 -6.67 -34.31 -21.32
C GLU A 54 -6.09 -34.11 -19.92
N ARG A 55 -6.83 -34.46 -18.86
CA ARG A 55 -6.33 -34.38 -17.48
C ARG A 55 -5.16 -35.32 -17.22
N ASP A 56 -5.19 -36.53 -17.79
CA ASP A 56 -4.14 -37.54 -17.60
C ASP A 56 -2.78 -37.07 -18.17
N LYS A 57 -2.77 -36.13 -19.13
CA LYS A 57 -1.53 -35.54 -19.68
C LYS A 57 -0.75 -34.73 -18.64
N PHE A 58 -1.44 -34.12 -17.68
CA PHE A 58 -0.82 -33.31 -16.65
C PHE A 58 -0.23 -34.15 -15.50
N LYS A 59 -0.62 -35.43 -15.39
CA LYS A 59 -0.17 -36.36 -14.32
C LYS A 59 -0.37 -35.81 -12.91
N GLU A 60 -1.35 -34.94 -12.72
CA GLU A 60 -1.75 -34.39 -11.44
C GLU A 60 -3.08 -35.01 -10.98
N ASP A 61 -3.20 -35.28 -9.67
CA ASP A 61 -4.40 -35.83 -9.05
C ASP A 61 -5.49 -34.75 -8.81
N GLY A 62 -5.24 -33.51 -9.24
CA GLY A 62 -6.10 -32.38 -8.93
C GLY A 62 -6.02 -31.22 -9.93
N PRO A 63 -6.77 -30.12 -9.66
CA PRO A 63 -6.82 -28.96 -10.54
C PRO A 63 -5.44 -28.31 -10.71
N VAL A 64 -4.88 -28.42 -11.90
CA VAL A 64 -3.64 -27.75 -12.28
C VAL A 64 -3.76 -26.23 -12.21
N GLN A 65 -2.64 -25.55 -11.95
CA GLN A 65 -2.62 -24.09 -11.92
C GLN A 65 -2.73 -23.50 -13.33
N TYR A 66 -3.75 -22.68 -13.55
CA TYR A 66 -4.00 -22.05 -14.85
C TYR A 66 -2.80 -21.22 -15.34
N THR A 67 -2.20 -20.43 -14.46
CA THR A 67 -1.08 -19.54 -14.82
C THR A 67 0.17 -20.29 -15.26
N GLN A 68 0.40 -21.50 -14.71
CA GLN A 68 1.57 -22.32 -15.04
C GLN A 68 1.38 -23.12 -16.34
N HIS A 69 0.15 -23.57 -16.60
CA HIS A 69 -0.19 -24.42 -17.73
C HIS A 69 -1.10 -23.73 -18.75
N LYS A 70 -1.07 -22.39 -18.81
CA LYS A 70 -2.04 -21.58 -19.57
C LYS A 70 -2.18 -22.06 -21.02
N GLU A 71 -1.07 -22.15 -21.74
CA GLU A 71 -1.07 -22.51 -23.16
C GLU A 71 -1.64 -23.92 -23.39
N ALA A 72 -1.16 -24.91 -22.63
CA ALA A 72 -1.62 -26.29 -22.73
C ALA A 72 -3.12 -26.43 -22.37
N LEU A 73 -3.60 -25.67 -21.38
CA LEU A 73 -5.00 -25.66 -20.99
C LEU A 73 -5.89 -25.02 -22.05
N LEU A 74 -5.46 -23.91 -22.65
CA LEU A 74 -6.19 -23.24 -23.72
C LEU A 74 -6.25 -24.12 -24.98
N GLU A 75 -5.15 -24.77 -25.35
CA GLU A 75 -5.11 -25.73 -26.45
C GLU A 75 -6.05 -26.93 -26.20
N ALA A 76 -6.04 -27.48 -24.99
CA ALA A 76 -6.95 -28.57 -24.62
C ALA A 76 -8.42 -28.14 -24.68
N LEU A 77 -8.76 -26.93 -24.23
CA LEU A 77 -10.11 -26.38 -24.33
C LEU A 77 -10.53 -26.16 -25.78
N GLU A 78 -9.63 -25.71 -26.64
CA GLU A 78 -9.89 -25.53 -28.07
C GLU A 78 -10.14 -26.86 -28.79
N ASN A 79 -9.34 -27.89 -28.50
CA ASN A 79 -9.53 -29.25 -29.02
C ASN A 79 -10.87 -29.87 -28.60
N LEU A 80 -11.37 -29.52 -27.41
CA LEU A 80 -12.67 -29.95 -26.90
C LEU A 80 -13.83 -29.07 -27.39
N GLY A 81 -13.56 -28.05 -28.21
CA GLY A 81 -14.58 -27.16 -28.77
C GLY A 81 -15.16 -26.17 -27.75
N TRP A 82 -14.37 -25.74 -26.76
CA TRP A 82 -14.77 -24.81 -25.70
C TRP A 82 -15.98 -25.29 -24.88
N PRO A 83 -15.81 -26.35 -24.06
CA PRO A 83 -16.87 -26.86 -23.18
C PRO A 83 -17.32 -25.86 -22.09
N VAL A 84 -16.60 -24.74 -21.94
CA VAL A 84 -16.90 -23.60 -21.08
C VAL A 84 -16.85 -22.32 -21.90
N PRO A 85 -17.69 -21.32 -21.56
CA PRO A 85 -17.68 -20.03 -22.26
C PRO A 85 -16.33 -19.33 -22.07
N TYR A 86 -15.72 -18.94 -23.19
CA TYR A 86 -14.45 -18.23 -23.20
C TYR A 86 -14.52 -16.92 -22.40
N GLU A 87 -15.67 -16.24 -22.47
CA GLU A 87 -15.94 -15.00 -21.77
C GLU A 87 -15.79 -15.14 -20.24
N ASP A 88 -16.22 -16.26 -19.66
CA ASP A 88 -16.12 -16.46 -18.20
C ASP A 88 -14.67 -16.73 -17.77
N VAL A 89 -13.91 -17.46 -18.59
CA VAL A 89 -12.48 -17.71 -18.36
C VAL A 89 -11.70 -16.40 -18.43
N LYS A 90 -11.98 -15.61 -19.48
CA LYS A 90 -11.38 -14.30 -19.69
C LYS A 90 -11.72 -13.31 -18.59
N LEU A 91 -12.99 -13.27 -18.16
CA LEU A 91 -13.42 -12.38 -17.07
C LEU A 91 -12.66 -12.66 -15.77
N LEU A 92 -12.47 -13.93 -15.41
CA LEU A 92 -11.70 -14.32 -14.23
C LEU A 92 -10.23 -13.93 -14.37
N GLU A 93 -9.64 -14.12 -15.55
CA GLU A 93 -8.26 -13.70 -15.82
C GLU A 93 -8.10 -12.16 -15.69
N ASP A 94 -8.99 -11.40 -16.33
CA ASP A 94 -8.97 -9.93 -16.31
C ASP A 94 -9.14 -9.38 -14.88
N GLU A 95 -10.03 -9.98 -14.07
CA GLU A 95 -10.24 -9.57 -12.68
C GLU A 95 -9.00 -9.86 -11.81
N ILE A 96 -8.33 -11.00 -12.01
CA ILE A 96 -7.07 -11.33 -11.32
C ILE A 96 -5.97 -10.32 -11.69
N LEU A 97 -5.82 -9.98 -12.97
CA LEU A 97 -4.84 -9.00 -13.44
C LEU A 97 -5.12 -7.60 -12.89
N THR A 98 -6.39 -7.21 -12.83
CA THR A 98 -6.83 -5.94 -12.25
C THR A 98 -6.48 -5.88 -10.77
N ALA A 99 -6.76 -6.95 -10.02
CA ALA A 99 -6.42 -7.04 -8.60
C ALA A 99 -4.90 -6.97 -8.37
N LEU A 100 -4.10 -7.68 -9.16
CA LEU A 100 -2.63 -7.60 -9.08
C LEU A 100 -2.11 -6.18 -9.32
N THR A 101 -2.69 -5.48 -10.30
CA THR A 101 -2.36 -4.09 -10.60
C THR A 101 -2.65 -3.17 -9.41
N HIS A 102 -3.79 -3.37 -8.74
CA HIS A 102 -4.14 -2.60 -7.55
C HIS A 102 -3.22 -2.88 -6.35
N ILE A 103 -2.75 -4.12 -6.16
CA ILE A 103 -1.72 -4.42 -5.15
C ILE A 103 -0.43 -3.64 -5.46
N GLN A 104 0.01 -3.64 -6.72
CA GLN A 104 1.21 -2.91 -7.13
C GLN A 104 1.05 -1.40 -6.87
N GLN A 105 -0.05 -0.81 -7.33
CA GLN A 105 -0.34 0.61 -7.09
C GLN A 105 -0.34 0.96 -5.59
N ALA A 106 -0.92 0.11 -4.75
CA ALA A 106 -0.92 0.32 -3.30
C ALA A 106 0.49 0.16 -2.69
N SER A 107 1.38 -0.64 -3.28
CA SER A 107 2.80 -0.73 -2.90
C SER A 107 3.56 0.52 -3.29
N ASP A 108 3.40 0.99 -4.52
CA ASP A 108 4.06 2.19 -5.01
C ASP A 108 3.66 3.42 -4.19
N PHE A 109 2.36 3.54 -3.85
CA PHE A 109 1.88 4.61 -2.98
C PHE A 109 2.49 4.54 -1.58
N GLN A 110 2.60 3.35 -0.99
CA GLN A 110 3.26 3.19 0.32
C GLN A 110 4.75 3.55 0.27
N GLU A 111 5.44 3.22 -0.81
CA GLU A 111 6.85 3.56 -0.99
C GLU A 111 7.06 5.07 -1.19
N ALA A 112 6.23 5.71 -2.00
CA ALA A 112 6.28 7.15 -2.22
C ALA A 112 6.06 7.93 -0.91
N VAL A 113 5.09 7.52 -0.08
CA VAL A 113 4.84 8.14 1.23
C VAL A 113 6.04 7.98 2.17
N LYS A 114 6.69 6.81 2.19
CA LYS A 114 7.90 6.59 3.00
C LYS A 114 9.04 7.52 2.57
N LYS A 115 9.33 7.60 1.26
CA LYS A 115 10.36 8.49 0.71
C LYS A 115 10.10 9.95 1.03
N GLU A 116 8.86 10.40 0.92
CA GLU A 116 8.48 11.78 1.25
C GLU A 116 8.64 12.07 2.75
N THR A 117 8.30 11.10 3.60
CA THR A 117 8.47 11.23 5.06
C THR A 117 9.95 11.29 5.45
N GLU A 118 10.79 10.44 4.85
CA GLU A 118 12.25 10.43 5.07
C GLU A 118 12.92 11.73 4.60
N LYS A 119 12.51 12.26 3.44
CA LYS A 119 12.99 13.55 2.92
C LYS A 119 12.62 14.71 3.86
N ASN A 120 11.38 14.74 4.34
CA ASN A 120 10.93 15.76 5.29
C ASN A 120 11.66 15.66 6.65
N ILE A 121 11.96 14.45 7.13
CA ILE A 121 12.75 14.28 8.37
C ILE A 121 14.18 14.82 8.18
N GLY A 122 14.82 14.53 7.04
CA GLY A 122 16.15 15.06 6.71
C GLY A 122 16.20 16.59 6.65
N GLU A 123 15.20 17.23 6.02
CA GLU A 123 15.10 18.70 5.98
C GLU A 123 14.81 19.32 7.37
N VAL A 124 14.05 18.64 8.22
CA VAL A 124 13.78 19.07 9.60
C VAL A 124 15.02 18.92 10.51
N GLU A 125 15.86 17.91 10.30
CA GLU A 125 17.15 17.78 11.01
C GLU A 125 18.16 18.85 10.59
N VAL A 126 18.25 19.19 9.30
CA VAL A 126 19.10 20.27 8.80
C VAL A 126 18.67 21.63 9.38
N LEU A 127 17.37 21.88 9.53
CA LEU A 127 16.85 23.10 10.18
C LEU A 127 17.07 23.14 11.70
N LYS A 128 17.16 21.98 12.38
CA LYS A 128 17.48 21.92 13.82
C LYS A 128 18.97 22.16 14.09
N LEU A 129 19.86 21.72 13.21
CA LEU A 129 21.31 21.95 13.32
C LEU A 129 21.73 23.41 13.06
N GLN A 130 20.95 24.19 12.30
CA GLN A 130 21.20 25.62 12.10
C GLN A 130 20.65 26.53 13.22
N ARG A 131 19.96 25.96 14.22
CA ARG A 131 19.36 26.71 15.34
C ARG A 131 20.21 26.77 16.62
N GLU A 132 21.51 26.48 16.53
CA GLU A 132 22.47 26.93 17.56
C GLU A 132 23.31 28.11 17.06
N PRO A 133 22.83 29.36 17.17
CA PRO A 133 23.71 30.51 17.11
C PRO A 133 24.24 30.81 18.53
N GLN A 134 25.55 30.64 18.68
CA GLN A 134 26.43 31.64 19.31
C GLN A 134 25.96 32.16 20.67
N LYS A 135 26.41 31.53 21.76
CA LYS A 135 26.42 32.12 23.10
C LYS A 135 27.47 33.25 23.15
N LEU A 136 27.10 34.40 22.58
CA LEU A 136 27.91 35.62 22.62
C LEU A 136 28.02 36.12 24.07
N LYS A 137 29.26 36.38 24.46
CA LYS A 137 29.69 37.14 25.64
C LYS A 137 28.82 38.39 25.83
N LEU A 138 28.12 38.51 26.95
CA LEU A 138 27.68 39.82 27.47
C LEU A 138 27.46 39.77 28.99
N LEU A 139 28.55 39.60 29.72
CA LEU A 139 28.75 40.05 31.10
C LEU A 139 30.27 40.27 31.11
N GLU A 140 30.82 41.45 31.26
CA GLU A 140 30.61 42.41 32.33
C GLU A 140 31.04 43.79 31.84
N MET A 141 30.23 44.82 32.08
CA MET A 141 30.76 46.16 32.35
C MET A 141 29.70 47.02 33.01
N ASN A 142 30.01 47.41 34.26
CA ASN A 142 29.63 48.67 34.92
C ASN A 142 28.20 48.76 35.47
N CYS A 143 27.92 49.36 36.64
CA CYS A 143 28.72 49.92 37.72
C CYS A 143 27.75 50.31 38.84
N SER A 144 28.17 50.11 40.09
CA SER A 144 27.85 50.93 41.28
C SER A 144 26.45 50.93 41.92
N LYS A 145 26.48 50.46 43.18
CA LYS A 145 25.84 51.02 44.39
C LYS A 145 24.35 50.74 44.59
N GLY A 146 24.08 49.57 45.17
CA GLY A 146 22.96 49.39 46.08
C GLY A 146 23.31 49.91 47.48
N SER A 147 22.65 50.99 47.91
CA SER A 147 22.33 51.24 49.31
C SER A 147 21.17 52.23 49.38
N LEU A 148 19.98 51.75 49.75
CA LEU A 148 19.07 52.53 50.58
C LEU A 148 18.01 51.62 51.25
N PHE A 149 18.24 51.37 52.54
CA PHE A 149 17.31 51.28 53.68
C PHE A 149 15.99 50.49 53.53
N LEU A 150 15.90 49.37 54.28
CA LEU A 150 14.66 48.83 54.83
C LEU A 150 14.33 49.56 56.14
N LEU A 151 13.17 50.21 56.20
CA LEU A 151 12.47 50.59 57.42
C LEU A 151 11.76 49.34 57.96
N GLN A 152 12.18 48.84 59.13
CA GLN A 152 11.33 48.72 60.34
C GLN A 152 12.17 48.30 61.55
#